data_AF-A0A915XVH3-F1
#
_entry.id   AF-A0A915XVH3-F1
#
_cell.length_a   1.000
_cell.length_b   1.000
_cell.length_c   1.000
_cell.angle_alpha   90.00
_cell.angle_beta   90.00
_cell.angle_gamma   90.00
#
_symmetry.space_group_name_H-M   'P 1'
#
loop_
_entity.id
_entity.type
_entity.pdbx_description
1 polymer ?
#
loop_
_entity_poly.entity_id
_entity_poly.type
_entity_poly.pdbx_seq_one_letter_code
_entity_poly.pdbx_strand_id
1 'polypeptide(L)'
;MTAKLEHEWEIELPGTSAQELLAGLAARDRVFGQNVTLEPEDDPKNTVEAWLGSSDALDGKVYRLAVYADLEGPEEYLEAARDALMDLVDEQVAEAQKDAAGAKVLDRKPSSEVSFELISEEEETPQLILPEWLAPEEADLPWGFRPVTKDGKPWPDPEVLKAHERVVLVPFKGEYILYSLPPLEG
;
A
#
# COMPACT_ATOMS: atom_id res chain seq x y z
N MET A 1 -3.95 29.67 14.48
CA MET A 1 -3.18 29.96 13.23
C MET A 1 -3.04 28.64 12.51
N THR A 2 -3.28 28.56 11.19
CA THR A 2 -3.07 27.32 10.45
C THR A 2 -1.57 27.07 10.26
N ALA A 3 -1.12 25.86 10.56
CA ALA A 3 0.24 25.39 10.45
C ALA A 3 0.28 24.02 9.75
N LYS A 4 1.48 23.57 9.39
CA LYS A 4 1.73 22.25 8.79
C LYS A 4 2.68 21.45 9.66
N LEU A 5 2.48 20.15 9.70
CA LEU A 5 3.38 19.19 10.32
C LEU A 5 3.56 17.99 9.39
N GLU A 6 4.81 17.73 9.01
CA GLU A 6 5.21 16.52 8.30
C GLU A 6 5.71 15.49 9.31
N HIS A 7 5.32 14.23 9.13
CA HIS A 7 5.82 13.15 9.98
C HIS A 7 5.96 11.83 9.22
N GLU A 8 6.87 10.98 9.67
CA GLU A 8 7.14 9.67 9.09
C GLU A 8 7.23 8.61 10.17
N TRP A 9 6.57 7.47 9.95
CA TRP A 9 6.69 6.27 10.76
C TRP A 9 7.29 5.14 9.92
N GLU A 10 8.25 4.41 10.51
CA GLU A 10 8.75 3.15 9.94
C GLU A 10 8.19 1.97 10.72
N ILE A 11 7.52 1.06 10.00
CA ILE A 11 6.90 -0.13 10.57
C ILE A 11 7.60 -1.35 10.00
N GLU A 12 8.21 -2.13 10.89
CA GLU A 12 8.84 -3.41 10.53
C GLU A 12 7.87 -4.57 10.72
N LEU A 13 7.55 -5.26 9.63
CA LEU A 13 6.70 -6.43 9.58
C LEU A 13 7.53 -7.66 9.19
N PRO A 14 7.12 -8.88 9.59
CA PRO A 14 7.77 -10.08 9.10
C PRO A 14 7.57 -10.21 7.57
N GLY A 15 8.58 -10.70 6.87
CA GLY A 15 8.56 -10.98 5.43
C GLY A 15 9.09 -12.38 5.11
N THR A 16 8.88 -13.34 6.02
CA THR A 16 9.48 -14.68 5.93
C THR A 16 8.62 -15.70 5.17
N SER A 17 7.36 -15.35 4.92
CA SER A 17 6.41 -16.13 4.15
C SER A 17 5.63 -15.28 3.14
N ALA A 18 5.07 -15.91 2.10
CA ALA A 18 4.16 -15.23 1.17
C ALA A 18 2.98 -14.58 1.90
N GLN A 19 2.46 -15.21 2.95
CA GLN A 19 1.34 -14.68 3.73
C GLN A 19 1.72 -13.41 4.50
N GLU A 20 2.93 -13.37 5.06
CA GLU A 20 3.43 -12.20 5.79
C GLU A 20 3.72 -11.04 4.83
N LEU A 21 4.32 -11.31 3.65
CA LEU A 21 4.49 -10.31 2.60
C LEU A 21 3.14 -9.78 2.08
N LEU A 22 2.15 -10.67 1.91
CA LEU A 22 0.80 -10.27 1.55
C LEU A 22 0.18 -9.33 2.59
N ALA A 23 0.37 -9.60 3.88
CA ALA A 23 -0.12 -8.75 4.96
C ALA A 23 0.57 -7.37 4.95
N GLY A 24 1.88 -7.32 4.71
CA GLY A 24 2.60 -6.05 4.57
C GLY A 24 2.09 -5.21 3.40
N LEU A 25 1.95 -5.82 2.22
CA LEU A 25 1.43 -5.14 1.03
C LEU A 25 -0.04 -4.72 1.18
N ALA A 26 -0.86 -5.51 1.86
CA ALA A 26 -2.24 -5.14 2.21
C ALA A 26 -2.28 -3.96 3.20
N ALA A 27 -1.28 -3.83 4.09
CA ALA A 27 -1.18 -2.68 5.00
C ALA A 27 -0.82 -1.41 4.24
N ARG A 28 0.14 -1.49 3.31
CA ARG A 28 0.45 -0.39 2.40
C ARG A 28 -0.78 0.07 1.62
N ASP A 29 -1.49 -0.89 1.02
CA ASP A 29 -2.73 -0.61 0.28
C ASP A 29 -3.80 0.07 1.12
N ARG A 30 -3.96 -0.34 2.39
CA ARG A 30 -4.87 0.34 3.31
C ARG A 30 -4.46 1.77 3.59
N VAL A 31 -3.18 2.05 3.79
CA VAL A 31 -2.70 3.37 4.25
C VAL A 31 -2.52 4.38 3.10
N PHE A 32 -2.05 3.92 1.94
CA PHE A 32 -1.65 4.79 0.85
C PHE A 32 -2.81 5.65 0.31
N GLY A 33 -2.57 6.95 0.18
CA GLY A 33 -3.48 7.89 -0.47
C GLY A 33 -4.72 8.24 0.35
N GLN A 34 -4.79 7.85 1.63
CA GLN A 34 -5.90 8.24 2.49
C GLN A 34 -5.84 9.74 2.82
N ASN A 35 -7.02 10.37 2.85
CA ASN A 35 -7.22 11.66 3.48
C ASN A 35 -8.05 11.45 4.74
N VAL A 36 -7.52 11.86 5.90
CA VAL A 36 -8.13 11.69 7.21
C VAL A 36 -8.44 13.05 7.79
N THR A 37 -9.69 13.27 8.17
CA THR A 37 -10.11 14.46 8.94
C THR A 37 -10.16 14.10 10.41
N LEU A 38 -9.37 14.79 11.22
CA LEU A 38 -9.33 14.61 12.67
C LEU A 38 -10.04 15.78 13.35
N GLU A 39 -11.10 15.46 14.09
CA GLU A 39 -11.90 16.44 14.83
C GLU A 39 -11.57 16.37 16.33
N PRO A 40 -10.99 17.42 16.92
CA PRO A 40 -10.77 17.45 18.36
C PRO A 40 -12.09 17.38 19.13
N GLU A 41 -12.15 16.54 20.17
CA GLU A 41 -13.39 16.36 20.97
C GLU A 41 -13.86 17.67 21.64
N ASP A 42 -12.92 18.51 22.08
CA ASP A 42 -13.20 19.74 22.82
C ASP A 42 -13.64 20.92 21.92
N ASP A 43 -13.20 20.96 20.66
CA ASP A 43 -13.62 21.97 19.68
C ASP A 43 -13.58 21.39 18.24
N PRO A 44 -14.67 20.75 17.79
CA PRO A 44 -14.73 20.11 16.47
C PRO A 44 -14.55 21.06 15.27
N LYS A 45 -14.51 22.38 15.49
CA LYS A 45 -14.25 23.35 14.41
C LYS A 45 -12.76 23.49 14.09
N ASN A 46 -11.89 23.00 14.96
CA ASN A 46 -10.44 23.07 14.81
C ASN A 46 -9.91 21.77 14.19
N THR A 47 -10.45 21.40 13.03
CA THR A 47 -10.07 20.15 12.36
C THR A 47 -8.62 20.18 11.88
N VAL A 48 -8.00 19.01 11.88
CA VAL A 48 -6.72 18.76 11.23
C VAL A 48 -6.97 17.80 10.08
N GLU A 49 -6.60 18.23 8.87
CA GLU A 49 -6.61 17.36 7.70
C GLU A 49 -5.25 16.70 7.56
N ALA A 50 -5.25 15.40 7.28
CA ALA A 50 -4.03 14.63 7.08
C ALA A 50 -4.09 13.85 5.77
N TRP A 51 -3.05 13.97 4.94
CA TRP A 51 -2.83 13.09 3.80
C TRP A 51 -1.77 12.06 4.13
N LEU A 52 -2.04 10.78 3.84
CA LEU A 52 -1.13 9.67 4.08
C LEU A 52 -0.49 9.18 2.78
N GLY A 53 0.84 9.18 2.75
CA GLY A 53 1.66 8.48 1.76
C GLY A 53 2.26 7.21 2.36
N SER A 54 2.71 6.29 1.51
CA SER A 54 3.54 5.17 1.97
C SER A 54 4.49 4.66 0.89
N SER A 55 5.53 3.96 1.32
CA SER A 55 6.47 3.23 0.48
C SER A 55 6.87 1.91 1.14
N ASP A 56 7.39 0.97 0.36
CA ASP A 56 7.77 -0.35 0.89
C ASP A 56 9.11 -0.89 0.39
N ALA A 57 9.74 -1.68 1.25
CA ALA A 57 10.99 -2.36 0.96
C ALA A 57 11.04 -3.74 1.62
N LEU A 58 11.83 -4.65 1.05
CA LEU A 58 12.15 -5.94 1.66
C LEU A 58 13.65 -6.04 1.94
N ASP A 59 14.02 -5.98 3.21
CA ASP A 59 15.40 -6.17 3.68
C ASP A 59 15.56 -7.59 4.27
N GLY A 60 15.94 -8.53 3.40
CA GLY A 60 16.12 -9.94 3.74
C GLY A 60 14.82 -10.64 4.15
N LYS A 61 14.46 -10.54 5.43
CA LYS A 61 13.28 -11.19 6.05
C LYS A 61 12.34 -10.20 6.72
N VAL A 62 12.65 -8.91 6.62
CA VAL A 62 11.89 -7.82 7.23
C VAL A 62 11.27 -7.01 6.10
N TYR A 63 9.94 -6.97 6.08
CA TYR A 63 9.20 -6.03 5.24
C TYR A 63 9.14 -4.70 5.99
N ARG A 64 9.60 -3.63 5.35
CA ARG A 64 9.52 -2.27 5.91
C ARG A 64 8.43 -1.50 5.18
N LEU A 65 7.51 -0.95 5.94
CA LEU A 65 6.50 -0.01 5.50
C LEU A 65 6.86 1.36 6.06
N ALA A 66 7.20 2.31 5.21
CA ALA A 66 7.30 3.71 5.61
C ALA A 66 5.95 4.38 5.36
N VAL A 67 5.44 5.09 6.35
CA VAL A 67 4.19 5.86 6.26
C VAL A 67 4.53 7.32 6.49
N TYR A 68 4.13 8.16 5.54
CA TYR A 68 4.31 9.61 5.61
C TYR A 68 2.97 10.28 5.84
N ALA A 69 2.94 11.31 6.67
CA ALA A 69 1.77 12.15 6.88
C ALA A 69 2.07 13.63 6.65
N ASP A 70 1.23 14.27 5.84
CA ASP A 70 1.10 15.71 5.71
C ASP A 70 -0.11 16.20 6.50
N LEU A 71 0.11 16.84 7.65
CA LEU A 71 -0.96 17.40 8.47
C LEU A 71 -1.08 18.91 8.27
N GLU A 72 -2.31 19.41 8.12
CA GLU A 72 -2.64 20.83 8.03
C GLU A 72 -3.82 21.18 8.94
N GLY A 73 -3.65 22.16 9.82
CA GLY A 73 -4.66 22.55 10.81
C GLY A 73 -4.14 23.55 11.83
N PRO A 74 -4.88 23.85 12.91
CA PRO A 74 -4.41 24.78 13.93
C PRO A 74 -3.24 24.17 14.73
N GLU A 75 -2.18 24.96 14.91
CA GLU A 75 -0.88 24.51 15.45
C GLU A 75 -0.99 23.72 16.76
N GLU A 76 -1.84 24.18 17.70
CA GLU A 76 -2.04 23.52 18.99
C GLU A 76 -2.63 22.09 18.92
N TYR A 77 -3.19 21.66 17.78
CA TYR A 77 -3.78 20.33 17.61
C TYR A 77 -2.93 19.38 16.76
N LEU A 78 -1.88 19.87 16.07
CA LEU A 78 -1.11 19.06 15.12
C LEU A 78 -0.38 17.88 15.78
N GLU A 79 0.20 18.08 16.97
CA GLU A 79 0.90 16.99 17.68
C GLU A 79 -0.07 15.90 18.15
N ALA A 80 -1.23 16.29 18.68
CA ALA A 80 -2.26 15.35 19.10
C ALA A 80 -2.86 14.59 17.91
N ALA A 81 -3.06 15.28 16.78
CA ALA A 81 -3.52 14.69 15.53
C ALA A 81 -2.50 13.67 14.98
N ARG A 82 -1.20 13.99 15.02
CA ARG A 82 -0.14 13.03 14.67
C ARG A 82 -0.22 11.77 15.52
N ASP A 83 -0.37 11.91 16.82
CA ASP A 83 -0.41 10.74 17.72
C ASP A 83 -1.66 9.88 17.44
N ALA A 84 -2.81 10.51 17.18
CA ALA A 84 -4.03 9.80 16.78
C ALA A 84 -3.90 9.09 15.42
N LEU A 85 -3.16 9.67 14.46
CA LEU A 85 -2.87 8.99 13.19
C LEU A 85 -2.03 7.74 13.38
N MET A 86 -1.10 7.72 14.34
CA MET A 86 -0.29 6.54 14.61
C MET A 86 -1.17 5.36 15.05
N ASP A 87 -2.13 5.62 15.94
CA ASP A 87 -3.12 4.61 16.35
C ASP A 87 -3.94 4.11 15.16
N LEU A 88 -4.39 5.01 14.27
CA LEU A 88 -5.09 4.65 13.04
C LEU A 88 -4.23 3.79 12.11
N VAL A 89 -2.96 4.12 11.94
CA VAL A 89 -2.02 3.35 11.11
C VAL A 89 -1.82 1.95 11.69
N ASP A 90 -1.64 1.82 13.00
CA ASP A 90 -1.54 0.52 13.68
C ASP A 90 -2.82 -0.31 13.50
N GLU A 91 -4.00 0.31 13.57
CA GLU A 91 -5.27 -0.34 13.27
C GLU A 91 -5.34 -0.83 11.82
N GLN A 92 -4.94 -0.01 10.84
CA GLN A 92 -4.91 -0.42 9.42
C GLN A 92 -3.95 -1.58 9.19
N VAL A 93 -2.79 -1.60 9.85
CA VAL A 93 -1.85 -2.73 9.80
C VAL A 93 -2.48 -3.99 10.39
N ALA A 94 -3.23 -3.89 11.49
CA ALA A 94 -3.93 -5.03 12.07
C ALA A 94 -5.05 -5.56 11.16
N GLU A 95 -5.84 -4.67 10.56
CA GLU A 95 -6.89 -5.06 9.61
C GLU A 95 -6.30 -5.67 8.32
N ALA A 96 -5.14 -5.22 7.86
CA ALA A 96 -4.44 -5.81 6.73
C ALA A 96 -4.09 -7.29 6.93
N GLN A 97 -3.82 -7.71 8.16
CA GLN A 97 -3.59 -9.13 8.47
C GLN A 97 -4.87 -9.96 8.25
N LYS A 98 -6.04 -9.38 8.54
CA LYS A 98 -7.34 -10.02 8.26
C LYS A 98 -7.62 -10.07 6.77
N ASP A 99 -7.32 -8.99 6.05
CA ASP A 99 -7.44 -8.95 4.59
C ASP A 99 -6.59 -10.06 3.94
N ALA A 100 -5.33 -10.16 4.35
CA ALA A 100 -4.41 -11.18 3.86
C ALA A 100 -4.93 -12.59 4.19
N ALA A 101 -5.49 -12.81 5.39
CA ALA A 101 -6.07 -14.10 5.77
C ALA A 101 -7.33 -14.45 4.96
N GLY A 102 -8.11 -13.45 4.55
CA GLY A 102 -9.29 -13.58 3.70
C GLY A 102 -9.00 -13.61 2.19
N ALA A 103 -7.74 -13.39 1.80
CA ALA A 103 -7.34 -13.28 0.41
C ALA A 103 -7.49 -14.59 -0.37
N LYS A 104 -7.78 -14.47 -1.66
CA LYS A 104 -7.89 -15.61 -2.58
C LYS A 104 -6.78 -15.56 -3.61
N VAL A 105 -6.10 -16.69 -3.79
CA VAL A 105 -5.12 -16.83 -4.87
C VAL A 105 -5.86 -16.80 -6.21
N LEU A 106 -5.42 -15.92 -7.11
CA LEU A 106 -5.95 -15.78 -8.47
C LEU A 106 -5.10 -16.55 -9.48
N ASP A 107 -3.78 -16.37 -9.44
CA ASP A 107 -2.83 -17.00 -10.35
C ASP A 107 -1.42 -17.06 -9.74
N ARG A 108 -0.55 -17.87 -10.34
CA ARG A 108 0.87 -18.02 -9.98
C ARG A 108 1.72 -18.16 -11.22
N LYS A 109 2.88 -17.50 -11.23
CA LYS A 109 3.89 -17.67 -12.27
C LYS A 109 5.30 -17.79 -11.67
N PRO A 110 6.19 -18.60 -12.27
CA PRO A 110 7.61 -18.53 -11.95
C PRO A 110 8.11 -17.10 -12.18
N SER A 111 8.96 -16.59 -11.29
CA SER A 111 9.49 -15.22 -11.44
C SER A 111 10.26 -15.03 -12.74
N SER A 112 10.90 -16.09 -13.22
CA SER A 112 11.57 -16.11 -14.52
C SER A 112 10.65 -15.91 -15.72
N GLU A 113 9.33 -15.97 -15.57
CA GLU A 113 8.33 -15.80 -16.64
C GLU A 113 7.67 -14.43 -16.67
N VAL A 114 8.00 -13.56 -15.71
CA VAL A 114 7.42 -12.22 -15.58
C VAL A 114 8.55 -11.19 -15.49
N SER A 115 8.44 -10.13 -16.26
CA SER A 115 9.28 -8.93 -16.17
C SER A 115 8.43 -7.73 -15.80
N PHE A 116 9.08 -6.65 -15.36
CA PHE A 116 8.42 -5.39 -15.02
C PHE A 116 8.79 -4.33 -16.06
N GLU A 117 7.79 -3.68 -16.61
CA GLU A 117 7.94 -2.65 -17.64
C GLU A 117 7.33 -1.34 -17.16
N LEU A 118 7.96 -0.23 -17.54
CA LEU A 118 7.41 1.11 -17.33
C LEU A 118 6.10 1.28 -18.09
N ILE A 119 5.17 2.03 -17.50
CA ILE A 119 3.90 2.41 -18.13
C ILE A 119 3.68 3.91 -17.98
N SER A 120 2.78 4.49 -18.78
CA SER A 120 2.35 5.88 -18.59
C SER A 120 1.22 5.98 -17.55
N GLU A 121 0.97 7.19 -17.06
CA GLU A 121 -0.10 7.50 -16.11
C GLU A 121 -1.48 7.01 -16.60
N GLU A 122 -1.75 7.09 -17.92
CA GLU A 122 -3.03 6.64 -18.47
C GLU A 122 -3.21 5.12 -18.50
N GLU A 123 -2.12 4.36 -18.34
CA GLU A 123 -2.13 2.91 -18.25
C GLU A 123 -2.12 2.40 -16.80
N GLU A 124 -1.99 3.30 -15.82
CA GLU A 124 -1.96 2.92 -14.40
C GLU A 124 -3.24 2.20 -13.98
N THR A 125 -3.04 1.23 -13.09
CA THR A 125 -4.11 0.42 -12.52
C THR A 125 -4.02 0.49 -11.00
N PRO A 126 -4.63 1.51 -10.36
CA PRO A 126 -4.51 1.71 -8.91
C PRO A 126 -4.90 0.50 -8.06
N GLN A 127 -5.78 -0.37 -8.56
CA GLN A 127 -6.18 -1.61 -7.91
C GLN A 127 -5.08 -2.69 -7.85
N LEU A 128 -3.99 -2.55 -8.63
CA LEU A 128 -2.88 -3.50 -8.69
C LEU A 128 -1.76 -3.04 -7.75
N ILE A 129 -1.64 -3.74 -6.64
CA ILE A 129 -0.66 -3.48 -5.58
C ILE A 129 0.60 -4.29 -5.87
N LEU A 130 1.63 -3.59 -6.34
CA LEU A 130 2.93 -4.15 -6.67
C LEU A 130 3.98 -3.71 -5.65
N PRO A 131 4.84 -4.61 -5.14
CA PRO A 131 5.95 -4.22 -4.28
C PRO A 131 6.90 -3.27 -4.99
N GLU A 132 7.27 -2.17 -4.34
CA GLU A 132 8.05 -1.11 -4.97
C GLU A 132 9.48 -1.56 -5.29
N TRP A 133 10.03 -2.50 -4.51
CA TRP A 133 11.37 -3.06 -4.78
C TRP A 133 11.44 -3.92 -6.06
N LEU A 134 10.32 -4.16 -6.74
CA LEU A 134 10.28 -4.81 -8.06
C LEU A 134 10.25 -3.81 -9.22
N ALA A 135 10.09 -2.52 -8.92
CA ALA A 135 9.97 -1.49 -9.94
C ALA A 135 11.29 -1.30 -10.71
N PRO A 136 11.21 -1.00 -12.02
CA PRO A 136 12.33 -0.44 -12.77
C PRO A 136 12.82 0.88 -12.14
N GLU A 137 14.10 1.22 -12.30
CA GLU A 137 14.71 2.41 -11.67
C GLU A 137 14.01 3.73 -12.05
N GLU A 138 13.45 3.81 -13.26
CA GLU A 138 12.79 5.02 -13.77
C GLU A 138 11.26 5.04 -13.55
N ALA A 139 10.72 4.13 -12.74
CA ALA A 139 9.28 4.06 -12.51
C ALA A 139 8.80 5.15 -11.55
N ASP A 140 7.69 5.80 -11.90
CA ASP A 140 6.96 6.68 -10.99
C ASP A 140 6.16 5.81 -9.98
N LEU A 141 6.67 5.68 -8.76
CA LEU A 141 6.05 4.82 -7.75
C LEU A 141 4.75 5.44 -7.18
N PRO A 142 3.75 4.61 -6.80
CA PRO A 142 3.78 3.15 -6.76
C PRO A 142 3.22 2.44 -8.01
N TRP A 143 2.75 3.17 -9.03
CA TRP A 143 1.97 2.58 -10.15
C TRP A 143 2.65 2.59 -11.52
N GLY A 144 3.67 3.41 -11.75
CA GLY A 144 4.34 3.67 -13.05
C GLY A 144 5.07 2.47 -13.68
N PHE A 145 4.73 1.26 -13.28
CA PHE A 145 5.20 0.02 -13.88
C PHE A 145 4.15 -1.08 -13.79
N ARG A 146 4.25 -2.08 -14.68
CA ARG A 146 3.42 -3.28 -14.62
C ARG A 146 4.22 -4.56 -14.82
N PRO A 147 3.77 -5.67 -14.21
CA PRO A 147 4.17 -7.01 -14.61
C PRO A 147 3.66 -7.38 -16.01
N VAL A 148 4.55 -7.95 -16.82
CA VAL A 148 4.24 -8.56 -18.12
C VAL A 148 4.81 -9.97 -18.21
N THR A 149 4.13 -10.85 -18.93
CA THR A 149 4.63 -12.18 -19.26
C THR A 149 5.79 -12.13 -20.26
N LYS A 150 6.53 -13.23 -20.42
CA LYS A 150 7.54 -13.40 -21.50
C LYS A 150 7.05 -13.05 -22.91
N ASP A 151 5.76 -13.20 -23.17
CA ASP A 151 5.14 -12.89 -24.46
C ASP A 151 4.78 -11.39 -24.59
N GLY A 152 5.17 -10.56 -23.63
CA GLY A 152 4.89 -9.11 -23.58
C GLY A 152 3.44 -8.77 -23.23
N LYS A 153 2.67 -9.73 -22.70
CA LYS A 153 1.27 -9.49 -22.32
C LYS A 153 1.17 -9.03 -20.86
N PRO A 154 0.32 -8.05 -20.52
CA PRO A 154 0.04 -7.66 -19.14
C PRO A 154 -0.36 -8.87 -18.30
N TRP A 155 0.10 -8.93 -17.06
CA TRP A 155 -0.30 -9.97 -16.11
C TRP A 155 -0.42 -9.39 -14.70
N PRO A 156 -1.62 -9.30 -14.10
CA PRO A 156 -2.87 -9.97 -14.49
C PRO A 156 -3.46 -9.49 -15.81
N ASP A 157 -4.28 -10.35 -16.42
CA ASP A 157 -5.10 -9.95 -17.56
C ASP A 157 -6.05 -8.81 -17.14
N PRO A 158 -6.33 -7.82 -18.00
CA PRO A 158 -7.21 -6.70 -17.65
C PRO A 158 -8.61 -7.09 -17.16
N GLU A 159 -9.14 -8.23 -17.61
CA GLU A 159 -10.44 -8.73 -17.13
C GLU A 159 -10.39 -9.20 -15.67
N VAL A 160 -9.23 -9.67 -15.19
CA VAL A 160 -9.02 -9.98 -13.77
C VAL A 160 -9.05 -8.69 -12.97
N LEU A 161 -8.36 -7.63 -13.43
CA LEU A 161 -8.36 -6.32 -12.78
C LEU A 161 -9.73 -5.64 -12.77
N LYS A 162 -10.62 -5.95 -13.71
CA LYS A 162 -12.01 -5.48 -13.71
C LYS A 162 -12.91 -6.25 -12.75
N ALA A 163 -12.56 -7.50 -12.46
CA ALA A 163 -13.35 -8.38 -11.59
C ALA A 163 -13.01 -8.21 -10.10
N HIS A 164 -11.93 -7.50 -9.78
CA HIS A 164 -11.40 -7.38 -8.42
C HIS A 164 -11.02 -5.93 -8.13
N GLU A 165 -11.46 -5.44 -6.97
CA GLU A 165 -11.16 -4.06 -6.52
C GLU A 165 -9.72 -3.90 -6.03
N ARG A 166 -9.12 -4.99 -5.54
CA ARG A 166 -7.79 -5.00 -4.90
C ARG A 166 -7.07 -6.28 -5.29
N VAL A 167 -5.97 -6.16 -6.02
CA VAL A 167 -5.15 -7.29 -6.50
C VAL A 167 -3.70 -7.06 -6.09
N VAL A 168 -3.13 -7.99 -5.32
CA VAL A 168 -1.75 -7.89 -4.81
C VAL A 168 -0.86 -8.91 -5.49
N LEU A 169 0.32 -8.48 -5.95
CA LEU A 169 1.38 -9.38 -6.41
C LEU A 169 2.39 -9.63 -5.28
N VAL A 170 2.58 -10.88 -4.90
CA VAL A 170 3.53 -11.28 -3.85
C VAL A 170 4.71 -12.05 -4.46
N PRO A 171 5.95 -11.53 -4.34
CA PRO A 171 7.16 -12.25 -4.72
C PRO A 171 7.60 -13.18 -3.60
N PHE A 172 7.59 -14.49 -3.84
CA PHE A 172 8.03 -15.45 -2.83
C PHE A 172 8.64 -16.71 -3.43
N LYS A 173 9.83 -17.09 -2.95
CA LYS A 173 10.54 -18.33 -3.32
C LYS A 173 10.65 -18.61 -4.84
N GLY A 174 10.88 -17.56 -5.63
CA GLY A 174 11.04 -17.68 -7.08
C GLY A 174 9.71 -17.76 -7.85
N GLU A 175 8.61 -17.43 -7.20
CA GLU A 175 7.29 -17.27 -7.81
C GLU A 175 6.75 -15.86 -7.56
N TYR A 176 5.91 -15.40 -8.48
CA TYR A 176 4.97 -14.31 -8.23
C TYR A 176 3.57 -14.91 -8.07
N ILE A 177 2.88 -14.50 -7.02
CA ILE A 177 1.55 -15.00 -6.67
C ILE A 177 0.60 -13.81 -6.66
N LEU A 178 -0.49 -13.90 -7.45
CA LEU A 178 -1.55 -12.91 -7.42
C LEU A 178 -2.63 -13.30 -6.42
N TYR A 179 -3.03 -12.34 -5.61
CA TYR A 179 -4.11 -12.46 -4.65
C TYR A 179 -5.17 -11.41 -4.92
N SER A 180 -6.46 -11.76 -4.80
CA SER A 180 -7.51 -10.76 -4.57
C SER A 180 -7.70 -10.58 -3.07
N LEU A 181 -7.62 -9.34 -2.59
CA LEU A 181 -8.02 -9.01 -1.22
C LEU A 181 -9.55 -8.89 -1.13
N PRO A 182 -10.14 -9.03 0.07
CA PRO A 182 -11.52 -8.59 0.30
C PRO A 182 -11.65 -7.08 0.01
N PRO A 183 -12.85 -6.59 -0.34
CA PRO A 183 -13.10 -5.16 -0.45
C PRO A 183 -12.85 -4.47 0.90
N LEU A 184 -12.45 -3.20 0.87
CA LEU A 184 -12.40 -2.40 2.10
C LEU A 184 -13.83 -2.20 2.62
N GLU A 185 -14.06 -2.46 3.90
CA GLU A 185 -15.32 -2.09 4.53
C GLU A 185 -15.38 -0.55 4.59
N GLY A 186 -16.47 0.03 4.07
CA GLY A 186 -16.74 1.47 4.11
C GLY A 186 -17.66 1.88 5.24
#